data_AF-A0AAD9TUV5-F1
#
_entry.id   AF-A0AAD9TUV5-F1
#
_cell.length_a   1.000
_cell.length_b   1.000
_cell.length_c   1.000
_cell.angle_alpha   90.00
_cell.angle_beta   90.00
_cell.angle_gamma   90.00
#
_symmetry.space_group_name_H-M   'P 1'
#
loop_
_entity.id
_entity.type
_entity.pdbx_description
1 polymer ?
#
loop_
_entity_poly.entity_id
_entity_poly.type
_entity_poly.pdbx_seq_one_letter_code
_entity_poly.pdbx_strand_id
1 'polypeptide(L)'
;MFDMGLNKALGLDGFLVLFYYKYWDTIWLIVTEASLKVLNERESLREINNTLVCLTSKVPVPKRITDFRPISLCNMVYKIVARHRRIEYVTSWVRLYLKCKSLLCLAD
;
A
#
# COMPACT_ATOMS: atom_id res chain seq x y z
N MET A 1 3.12 7.22 2.09
CA MET A 1 3.55 6.13 3.01
C MET A 1 3.63 6.60 4.46
N PHE A 2 4.14 7.81 4.71
CA PHE A 2 4.38 8.48 6.00
C PHE A 2 3.22 8.64 6.99
N ASP A 3 2.02 8.16 6.66
CA ASP A 3 0.82 8.26 7.49
C ASP A 3 0.25 6.86 7.86
N MET A 4 0.95 5.80 7.47
CA MET A 4 0.65 4.43 7.87
C MET A 4 1.51 4.07 9.07
N GLY A 5 0.91 4.06 10.27
CA GLY A 5 1.62 3.65 11.49
C GLY A 5 2.38 2.32 11.31
N LEU A 6 3.63 2.29 11.77
CA LEU A 6 4.60 1.21 11.53
C LEU A 6 4.12 -0.18 12.03
N ASN A 7 3.30 -0.20 13.08
CA ASN A 7 2.80 -1.42 13.72
C ASN A 7 1.40 -1.83 13.25
N LYS A 8 0.95 -1.35 12.08
CA LYS A 8 -0.33 -1.80 11.52
C LYS A 8 -0.24 -3.27 11.13
N ALA A 9 -1.37 -3.96 11.26
CA ALA A 9 -1.51 -5.37 10.91
C ALA A 9 -1.01 -5.66 9.49
N LEU A 10 -0.41 -6.84 9.33
CA LEU A 10 0.13 -7.36 8.07
C LEU A 10 -0.92 -7.29 6.96
N GLY A 11 -0.51 -6.92 5.75
CA GLY A 11 -1.36 -7.11 4.58
C GLY A 11 -1.58 -8.59 4.29
N LEU A 12 -2.42 -8.88 3.29
CA LEU A 12 -2.59 -10.25 2.77
C LEU A 12 -1.27 -10.84 2.23
N ASP A 13 -0.37 -9.95 1.86
CA ASP A 13 0.99 -10.18 1.41
C ASP A 13 1.93 -10.66 2.54
N GLY A 14 1.50 -10.62 3.80
CA GLY A 14 2.28 -11.07 4.94
C GLY A 14 3.43 -10.12 5.32
N PHE A 15 3.46 -8.90 4.75
CA PHE A 15 4.53 -7.92 5.01
C PHE A 15 4.08 -6.80 5.96
N LEU A 16 4.97 -6.42 6.88
CA LEU A 16 4.78 -5.26 7.76
C LEU A 16 5.01 -3.96 7.00
N VAL A 17 4.45 -2.85 7.50
CA VAL A 17 4.76 -1.51 6.95
C VAL A 17 6.27 -1.24 6.96
N LEU A 18 6.99 -1.72 7.98
CA LEU A 18 8.44 -1.59 8.10
C LEU A 18 9.20 -2.28 6.94
N PHE A 19 8.68 -3.39 6.41
CA PHE A 19 9.27 -4.04 5.24
C PHE A 19 9.25 -3.10 4.03
N TYR A 20 8.13 -2.43 3.80
CA TYR A 20 7.98 -1.46 2.71
C TYR A 20 8.86 -0.23 2.89
N TYR A 21 9.09 0.21 4.13
CA TYR A 21 10.08 1.26 4.42
C TYR A 21 11.51 0.81 4.11
N LYS A 22 11.90 -0.38 4.58
CA LYS A 22 13.27 -0.89 4.43
C LYS A 22 13.64 -1.19 2.99
N TYR A 23 12.71 -1.73 2.21
CA TYR A 23 12.92 -2.12 0.82
C TYR A 23 12.26 -1.14 -0.16
N TRP A 24 12.03 0.10 0.27
CA TRP A 24 11.33 1.10 -0.54
C TRP A 24 12.00 1.29 -1.90
N ASP A 25 13.33 1.31 -1.95
CA ASP A 25 14.11 1.49 -3.19
C ASP A 25 13.96 0.38 -4.23
N THR A 26 13.49 -0.80 -3.83
CA THR A 26 13.12 -1.88 -4.74
C THR A 26 11.62 -1.84 -5.03
N ILE A 27 10.80 -1.63 -4.01
CA ILE A 27 9.34 -1.72 -4.11
C ILE A 27 8.73 -0.53 -4.87
N TRP A 28 9.34 0.67 -4.84
CA TRP A 28 8.80 1.84 -5.52
C TRP A 28 8.71 1.63 -7.05
N LEU A 29 9.60 0.85 -7.64
CA LEU A 29 9.57 0.50 -9.07
C LEU A 29 8.31 -0.30 -9.38
N ILE A 30 8.04 -1.34 -8.59
CA ILE A 30 6.85 -2.20 -8.72
C ILE A 30 5.57 -1.38 -8.52
N VAL A 31 5.55 -0.49 -7.51
CA VAL A 31 4.40 0.39 -7.25
C VAL A 31 4.18 1.37 -8.40
N THR A 32 5.25 1.90 -8.99
CA THR A 32 5.20 2.85 -10.11
C THR A 32 4.71 2.17 -11.37
N GLU A 33 5.25 0.99 -11.70
CA GLU A 33 4.81 0.18 -12.83
C GLU A 33 3.33 -0.21 -12.70
N ALA A 34 2.91 -0.71 -11.54
CA ALA A 34 1.52 -1.04 -11.27
C ALA A 34 0.60 0.19 -11.37
N SER A 35 1.06 1.35 -10.89
CA SER A 35 0.31 2.61 -11.03
C SER A 35 0.18 3.02 -12.49
N LEU A 36 1.25 2.92 -13.28
CA LEU A 36 1.25 3.26 -14.70
C LEU A 36 0.35 2.33 -15.51
N LYS A 37 0.38 1.01 -15.25
CA LYS A 37 -0.53 0.04 -15.90
C LYS A 37 -2.00 0.35 -15.64
N VAL A 38 -2.36 0.64 -14.39
CA VAL A 38 -3.73 1.02 -14.01
C VAL A 38 -4.18 2.33 -14.67
N LEU A 39 -3.25 3.29 -14.84
CA LEU A 39 -3.54 4.58 -15.45
C LEU A 39 -3.58 4.54 -16.98
N ASN A 40 -2.68 3.80 -17.62
CA ASN A 40 -2.49 3.79 -19.07
C ASN A 40 -3.33 2.72 -19.77
N GLU A 41 -3.49 1.53 -19.18
CA GLU A 41 -4.05 0.35 -19.85
C GLU A 41 -5.47 0.01 -19.35
N ARG A 42 -6.04 0.83 -18.45
CA ARG A 42 -7.28 0.54 -17.70
C ARG A 42 -7.25 -0.84 -17.02
N GLU A 43 -6.06 -1.38 -16.73
CA GLU A 43 -5.95 -2.63 -16.01
C GLU A 43 -6.55 -2.47 -14.62
N SER A 44 -7.32 -3.47 -14.21
CA SER A 44 -7.98 -3.44 -12.92
C SER A 44 -7.01 -3.90 -11.83
N LEU A 45 -7.01 -3.22 -10.71
CA LEU A 45 -6.32 -3.65 -9.50
C LEU A 45 -6.88 -4.95 -8.88
N ARG A 46 -7.79 -5.69 -9.55
CA ARG A 46 -8.48 -6.85 -8.99
C ARG A 46 -7.52 -7.91 -8.46
N GLU A 47 -6.45 -8.20 -9.19
CA GLU A 47 -5.50 -9.25 -8.80
C GLU A 47 -4.77 -8.93 -7.49
N ILE A 48 -4.51 -7.65 -7.22
CA ILE A 48 -3.85 -7.20 -5.98
C ILE A 48 -4.83 -6.67 -4.92
N ASN A 49 -6.13 -6.58 -5.24
CA ASN A 49 -7.21 -6.18 -4.32
C ASN A 49 -7.78 -7.38 -3.52
N ASN A 50 -7.06 -8.50 -3.48
CA ASN A 50 -7.40 -9.58 -2.56
C ASN A 50 -7.35 -9.02 -1.13
N THR A 51 -8.48 -9.13 -0.43
CA THR A 51 -8.66 -8.60 0.92
C THR A 51 -9.11 -9.72 1.84
N LEU A 52 -8.35 -9.96 2.91
CA LEU A 52 -8.70 -10.90 3.96
C LEU A 52 -9.46 -10.12 5.00
N VAL A 53 -10.68 -10.53 5.30
CA VAL A 53 -11.44 -9.98 6.42
C VAL A 53 -11.13 -10.81 7.65
N CYS A 54 -10.38 -10.24 8.58
CA CYS A 54 -10.11 -10.84 9.88
C CYS A 54 -11.08 -10.27 10.92
N LEU A 55 -11.65 -11.12 11.78
CA LEU A 55 -12.53 -10.71 12.86
C LEU A 55 -11.75 -10.60 14.16
N THR A 56 -11.62 -9.39 14.70
CA THR A 56 -11.00 -9.16 16.02
C THR A 56 -12.08 -8.99 17.08
N SER A 57 -11.98 -9.70 18.20
CA SER A 57 -12.99 -9.61 19.26
C SER A 57 -13.03 -8.22 19.90
N LYS A 58 -14.23 -7.69 20.17
CA LYS A 58 -14.46 -6.48 20.98
C LYS A 58 -14.49 -6.76 22.48
N VAL A 59 -14.81 -8.00 22.85
CA VAL A 59 -15.11 -8.41 24.22
C VAL A 59 -14.35 -9.71 24.57
N PRO A 60 -14.11 -10.01 25.85
CA PRO A 60 -13.33 -11.19 26.24
C PRO A 60 -13.94 -12.52 25.78
N VAL A 61 -15.28 -12.60 25.74
CA VAL A 61 -16.02 -13.82 25.35
C VAL A 61 -17.08 -13.44 24.31
N PRO A 62 -16.72 -13.37 23.02
CA PRO A 62 -17.66 -13.03 21.96
C PRO A 62 -18.66 -14.18 21.75
N LYS A 63 -19.95 -13.86 21.66
CA LYS A 63 -21.03 -14.86 21.44
C LYS A 63 -21.82 -14.60 20.16
N ARG A 64 -21.75 -13.39 19.63
CA ARG A 64 -22.44 -12.96 18.40
C ARG A 64 -21.44 -12.37 17.42
N ILE A 65 -21.75 -12.43 16.12
CA ILE A 65 -20.87 -11.85 15.08
C ILE A 65 -20.70 -10.33 15.26
N THR A 66 -21.69 -9.66 15.84
CA THR A 66 -21.65 -8.23 16.20
C THR A 66 -20.61 -7.90 17.26
N ASP A 67 -20.16 -8.90 18.03
CA ASP A 67 -19.13 -8.76 19.06
C ASP A 67 -17.72 -8.70 18.47
N PHE A 68 -17.58 -8.87 17.15
CA PHE A 68 -16.32 -8.73 16.44
C PHE A 68 -16.24 -7.38 15.69
N ARG A 69 -15.02 -6.88 15.52
CA ARG A 69 -14.68 -5.80 14.57
C ARG A 69 -14.05 -6.46 13.34
N PRO A 70 -14.60 -6.27 12.13
CA PRO A 70 -13.92 -6.68 10.92
C PRO A 70 -12.71 -5.77 10.69
N ILE A 71 -11.57 -6.38 10.39
CA ILE A 71 -10.36 -5.73 9.93
C ILE A 71 -10.08 -6.24 8.51
N SER A 72 -10.11 -5.31 7.54
CA SER A 72 -9.74 -5.61 6.16
C SER A 72 -8.22 -5.53 6.00
N LEU A 73 -7.58 -6.69 5.85
CA LEU A 73 -6.17 -6.80 5.51
C LEU A 73 -6.05 -6.84 3.99
N CYS A 74 -5.77 -5.70 3.38
CA CYS A 74 -5.49 -5.58 1.95
C CYS A 74 -4.01 -5.28 1.68
N ASN A 75 -3.56 -5.66 0.49
CA ASN A 75 -2.18 -5.50 0.02
C ASN A 75 -1.72 -4.04 0.14
N MET A 76 -0.51 -3.81 0.65
CA MET A 76 0.00 -2.45 0.82
C MET A 76 0.20 -1.71 -0.51
N VAL A 77 0.62 -2.42 -1.55
CA VAL A 77 0.77 -1.88 -2.91
C VAL A 77 -0.59 -1.37 -3.40
N TYR A 78 -1.66 -2.16 -3.22
CA TYR A 78 -3.02 -1.72 -3.53
C TYR A 78 -3.41 -0.45 -2.77
N LYS A 79 -3.15 -0.37 -1.45
CA LYS A 79 -3.44 0.84 -0.66
C LYS A 79 -2.70 2.07 -1.20
N ILE A 80 -1.45 1.91 -1.61
CA ILE A 80 -0.63 3.00 -2.15
C ILE A 80 -1.17 3.45 -3.49
N VAL A 81 -1.41 2.53 -4.44
CA VAL A 81 -1.91 2.86 -5.78
C VAL A 81 -3.32 3.46 -5.69
N ALA A 82 -4.21 2.88 -4.89
CA ALA A 82 -5.57 3.39 -4.69
C ALA A 82 -5.60 4.80 -4.08
N ARG A 83 -4.69 5.12 -3.15
CA ARG A 83 -4.57 6.48 -2.59
C ARG A 83 -4.10 7.49 -3.64
N HIS A 84 -3.21 7.09 -4.54
CA HIS A 84 -2.67 7.97 -5.56
C HIS A 84 -3.44 7.91 -6.88
N ARG A 85 -4.60 7.24 -6.96
CA ARG A 85 -5.34 7.01 -8.22
C ARG A 85 -5.64 8.27 -9.06
N ARG A 86 -5.58 9.49 -8.50
CA ARG A 86 -5.66 10.73 -9.28
C ARG A 86 -4.38 10.94 -10.09
N ILE A 87 -4.53 11.00 -11.42
CA ILE A 87 -3.45 11.14 -12.42
C ILE A 87 -2.43 12.24 -12.06
N GLU A 88 -2.89 13.40 -11.60
CA GLU A 88 -2.04 14.53 -11.24
C GLU A 88 -1.12 14.25 -10.05
N TYR A 89 -1.59 13.46 -9.08
CA TYR A 89 -0.80 13.12 -7.90
C TYR A 89 0.23 12.04 -8.20
N VAL A 90 -0.08 11.03 -9.03
CA VAL A 90 0.92 10.01 -9.42
C VAL A 90 2.04 10.64 -10.22
N THR A 91 1.70 11.40 -11.27
CA THR A 91 2.71 11.96 -12.17
C THR A 91 3.59 12.99 -11.46
N SER A 92 3.00 13.84 -10.61
CA SER A 92 3.75 14.78 -9.79
C SER A 92 4.63 14.07 -8.76
N TRP A 93 4.12 13.06 -8.08
CA TRP A 93 4.86 12.33 -7.05
C TRP A 93 5.97 11.44 -7.62
N VAL A 94 5.73 10.74 -8.74
CA VAL A 94 6.76 9.97 -9.46
C VAL A 94 7.84 10.92 -9.98
N ARG A 95 7.49 12.07 -10.56
CA ARG A 95 8.47 13.09 -10.98
C ARG A 95 9.26 13.66 -9.80
N LEU A 96 8.60 13.97 -8.69
CA LEU A 96 9.24 14.49 -7.48
C LEU A 96 10.21 13.46 -6.90
N TYR A 97 9.79 12.20 -6.80
CA TYR A 97 10.63 11.11 -6.30
C TYR A 97 11.84 10.85 -7.20
N LEU A 98 11.65 10.78 -8.53
CA LEU A 98 12.75 10.64 -9.49
C LEU A 98 13.72 11.82 -9.42
N LYS A 99 13.22 13.04 -9.27
CA LYS A 99 14.03 14.25 -9.12
C LYS A 99 14.81 14.27 -7.81
N CYS A 100 14.21 13.85 -6.69
CA CYS A 100 14.91 13.71 -5.42
C CYS A 100 15.95 12.60 -5.46
N LYS A 101 15.65 11.47 -6.12
CA LYS A 101 16.58 10.34 -6.27
C LYS A 101 17.77 10.69 -7.16
N SER A 102 17.56 11.41 -8.27
CA SER A 102 18.66 11.88 -9.12
C SER A 102 19.54 12.91 -8.40
N LEU A 103 18.98 13.73 -7.51
CA LEU A 103 19.75 14.65 -6.67
C LEU A 103 20.55 13.93 -5.57
N LEU A 104 20.02 12.84 -5.01
CA LEU A 104 20.72 12.00 -4.02
C LEU A 104 21.83 11.15 -4.66
N CYS A 105 21.64 10.62 -5.86
CA CYS A 105 22.67 9.85 -6.58
C CYS A 105 23.80 10.72 -7.16
N LEU A 106 23.69 12.05 -7.12
CA LEU A 106 24.77 12.99 -7.48
C LEU A 106 25.56 13.48 -6.25
N ALA A 107 25.18 13.04 -5.05
CA ALA A 107 25.80 13.43 -3.78
C ALA A 107 26.75 12.37 -3.21
N ASP A 108 26.98 11.27 -3.93
CA ASP A 108 28.01 10.24 -3.70
C ASP A 108 29.08 10.32 -4.81
#